data_AF-A0A1T4K2F9-F1
#
_entry.id   AF-A0A1T4K2F9-F1
#
_cell.length_a   1.000
_cell.length_b   1.000
_cell.length_c   1.000
_cell.angle_alpha   90.00
_cell.angle_beta   90.00
_cell.angle_gamma   90.00
#
_symmetry.space_group_name_H-M   'P 1'
#
loop_
_entity.id
_entity.type
_entity.pdbx_description
1 polymer ?
#
loop_
_entity_poly.entity_id
_entity_poly.type
_entity_poly.pdbx_seq_one_letter_code
_entity_poly.pdbx_strand_id
1 'polypeptide(L)'
;MLNKKVDVYLSLGSNMKNRVYYLLKAILEIDSLEYTQVKKISNFYETEPWGFKEQENFNNIAIKIETSLLPLKLLKYLLNIEKKLDRVRKIKWGPRTIDIDIIFYDNLEINIEELILPHPRFYRRNFVLKPLLDINENINLRKFLKVDCGKIEKITPKVGISGCLLGKNVKYNGKNNWNKVVELLKERVNFIDICPEVLGGLSIPRIPSEIRDEKVINKIGEDVTKYFLKGGEKALNILKKENIKTVILKSKSPSCGYGKIYDGTFSKVLKDGNGISSNMFQKEDIDIVSL
;
A
#
# COMPACT_ATOMS: atom_id res chain seq x y z
N MET A 1 6.86 -25.85 15.10
CA MET A 1 6.86 -24.89 16.22
C MET A 1 6.91 -23.49 15.64
N LEU A 2 6.04 -22.58 16.09
CA LEU A 2 6.11 -21.17 15.70
C LEU A 2 7.28 -20.52 16.47
N ASN A 3 8.19 -19.86 15.77
CA ASN A 3 9.28 -19.13 16.42
C ASN A 3 8.73 -17.95 17.23
N LYS A 4 9.50 -17.51 18.24
CA LYS A 4 9.25 -16.23 18.92
C LYS A 4 9.15 -15.12 17.87
N LYS A 5 8.18 -14.22 18.03
CA LYS A 5 8.07 -13.04 17.18
C LYS A 5 9.23 -12.09 17.43
N VAL A 6 9.77 -11.55 16.34
CA VAL A 6 10.92 -10.64 16.34
C VAL A 6 10.63 -9.41 15.50
N ASP A 7 11.32 -8.31 15.83
CA ASP A 7 11.24 -7.06 15.08
C ASP A 7 12.18 -7.10 13.88
N VAL A 8 11.68 -6.75 12.70
CA VAL A 8 12.47 -6.66 11.46
C VAL A 8 12.25 -5.29 10.84
N TYR A 9 13.33 -4.66 10.40
CA TYR A 9 13.31 -3.35 9.76
C TYR A 9 13.61 -3.50 8.29
N LEU A 10 12.67 -3.08 7.44
CA LEU A 10 12.78 -3.16 5.99
C LEU A 10 12.95 -1.76 5.40
N SER A 11 13.79 -1.64 4.38
CA SER A 11 13.88 -0.45 3.54
C SER A 11 13.17 -0.73 2.22
N LEU A 12 12.26 0.15 1.80
CA LEU A 12 11.54 0.03 0.54
C LEU A 12 11.85 1.23 -0.35
N GLY A 13 12.07 0.99 -1.64
CA GLY A 13 12.38 2.04 -2.62
C GLY A 13 11.73 1.81 -3.98
N SER A 14 11.24 2.87 -4.61
CA SER A 14 10.64 2.82 -5.96
C SER A 14 11.00 4.07 -6.77
N ASN A 15 11.40 3.91 -8.03
CA ASN A 15 11.63 5.05 -8.93
C ASN A 15 10.97 4.93 -10.32
N MET A 16 10.16 3.89 -10.56
CA MET A 16 9.46 3.72 -11.83
C MET A 16 7.96 3.93 -11.68
N LYS A 17 7.33 4.41 -12.76
CA LYS A 17 5.87 4.55 -12.88
C LYS A 17 5.29 5.32 -11.67
N ASN A 18 4.17 4.86 -11.11
CA ASN A 18 3.60 5.41 -9.89
C ASN A 18 4.30 4.87 -8.63
N ARG A 19 5.31 5.62 -8.18
CA ARG A 19 6.16 5.25 -7.04
C ARG A 19 5.39 5.07 -5.74
N VAL A 20 4.34 5.86 -5.52
CA VAL A 20 3.50 5.79 -4.30
C VAL A 20 2.67 4.51 -4.32
N TYR A 21 2.06 4.17 -5.45
CA TYR A 21 1.31 2.92 -5.62
C TYR A 21 2.15 1.70 -5.27
N TYR A 22 3.36 1.56 -5.85
CA TYR A 22 4.20 0.39 -5.61
C TYR A 22 4.63 0.27 -4.14
N LEU A 23 4.97 1.37 -3.48
CA LEU A 23 5.29 1.38 -2.06
C LEU A 23 4.09 0.94 -1.21
N LEU A 24 2.92 1.53 -1.42
CA LEU A 24 1.71 1.17 -0.67
C LEU A 24 1.32 -0.28 -0.90
N LYS A 25 1.38 -0.75 -2.14
CA LYS A 25 1.07 -2.13 -2.50
C LYS A 25 2.04 -3.09 -1.82
N ALA A 26 3.35 -2.80 -1.81
CA ALA A 26 4.35 -3.61 -1.12
C ALA A 26 4.09 -3.72 0.39
N ILE A 27 3.76 -2.61 1.07
CA ILE A 27 3.46 -2.61 2.51
C ILE A 27 2.28 -3.56 2.81
N LEU A 28 1.22 -3.51 2.00
CA LEU A 28 0.04 -4.35 2.21
C LEU A 28 0.28 -5.82 1.86
N GLU A 29 1.04 -6.10 0.80
CA GLU A 29 1.44 -7.48 0.48
C GLU A 29 2.29 -8.06 1.63
N ILE A 30 3.18 -7.26 2.23
CA ILE A 30 3.97 -7.66 3.41
C ILE A 30 3.07 -7.90 4.63
N ASP A 31 2.11 -7.02 4.92
CA ASP A 31 1.17 -7.20 6.05
C ASP A 31 0.25 -8.42 5.86
N SER A 32 0.00 -8.83 4.62
CA SER A 32 -0.80 -10.02 4.31
C SER A 32 -0.02 -11.34 4.39
N LEU A 33 1.31 -11.30 4.58
CA LEU A 33 2.09 -12.51 4.79
C LEU A 33 1.70 -13.17 6.12
N GLU A 34 1.57 -14.51 6.10
CA GLU A 34 1.33 -15.25 7.33
C GLU A 34 2.43 -14.98 8.37
N TYR A 35 1.99 -14.89 9.63
CA TYR A 35 2.85 -14.65 10.78
C TYR A 35 3.65 -13.34 10.74
N THR A 36 3.22 -12.37 9.93
CA THR A 36 3.87 -11.07 9.78
C THR A 36 2.85 -9.96 10.02
N GLN A 37 3.29 -8.86 10.63
CA GLN A 37 2.47 -7.69 10.84
C GLN A 37 3.29 -6.42 10.72
N VAL A 38 2.79 -5.42 9.99
CA VAL A 38 3.37 -4.08 9.97
C VAL A 38 3.03 -3.35 11.26
N LYS A 39 4.07 -2.82 11.92
CA LYS A 39 3.99 -2.14 13.23
C LYS A 39 4.19 -0.64 13.12
N LYS A 40 5.10 -0.19 12.26
CA LYS A 40 5.39 1.24 12.02
C LYS A 40 5.76 1.48 10.56
N ILE A 41 5.46 2.68 10.07
CA ILE A 41 5.82 3.17 8.73
C ILE A 41 6.47 4.55 8.90
N SER A 42 7.61 4.78 8.25
CA SER A 42 8.32 6.06 8.25
C SER A 42 7.56 7.13 7.43
N ASN A 43 8.10 8.34 7.38
CA ASN A 43 7.73 9.30 6.35
C ASN A 43 8.23 8.81 4.97
N PHE A 44 7.67 9.40 3.91
CA PHE A 44 8.17 9.24 2.55
C PHE A 44 9.31 10.22 2.29
N TYR A 45 10.34 9.75 1.59
CA TYR A 45 11.48 10.57 1.21
C TYR A 45 11.74 10.45 -0.28
N GLU A 46 11.78 11.58 -0.99
CA GLU A 46 12.30 11.62 -2.35
C GLU A 46 13.83 11.80 -2.31
N THR A 47 14.55 10.98 -3.05
CA THR A 47 16.02 10.99 -3.07
C THR A 47 16.56 10.81 -4.47
N GLU A 48 17.71 11.43 -4.73
CA GLU A 48 18.48 11.16 -5.95
C GLU A 48 18.91 9.68 -6.02
N PRO A 49 19.12 9.13 -7.23
CA PRO A 49 19.62 7.78 -7.42
C PRO A 49 21.02 7.58 -6.80
N TRP A 50 21.22 6.43 -6.17
CA TRP A 50 22.53 6.02 -5.68
C TRP A 50 23.23 5.09 -6.69
N GLY A 51 24.46 5.43 -7.09
CA GLY A 51 25.21 4.68 -8.10
C GLY A 51 24.92 5.17 -9.51
N PHE A 52 24.11 4.43 -10.29
CA PHE A 52 23.73 4.83 -11.64
C PHE A 52 22.83 6.07 -11.59
N LYS A 53 23.26 7.22 -12.12
CA LYS A 53 22.56 8.50 -11.93
C LYS A 53 21.58 8.87 -13.04
N GLU A 54 21.68 8.27 -14.22
CA GLU A 54 20.78 8.55 -15.35
C GLU A 54 19.45 7.80 -15.19
N GLN A 55 18.69 8.16 -14.15
CA GLN A 55 17.37 7.62 -13.85
C GLN A 55 16.55 8.57 -12.96
N GLU A 56 15.25 8.33 -12.89
CA GLU A 56 14.32 9.07 -12.02
C GLU A 56 14.67 8.94 -10.53
N ASN A 57 14.28 9.95 -9.75
CA ASN A 57 14.40 9.97 -8.30
C ASN A 57 13.60 8.83 -7.64
N PHE A 58 14.11 8.33 -6.52
CA PHE A 58 13.45 7.30 -5.72
C PHE A 58 12.53 7.92 -4.67
N ASN A 59 11.37 7.31 -4.47
CA ASN A 59 10.66 7.43 -3.20
C ASN A 59 11.10 6.28 -2.30
N ASN A 60 11.54 6.59 -1.08
CA ASN A 60 12.00 5.64 -0.09
C ASN A 60 11.19 5.76 1.21
N ILE A 61 10.96 4.62 1.84
CA ILE A 61 10.40 4.49 3.19
C ILE A 61 11.14 3.38 3.93
N ALA A 62 10.99 3.36 5.25
CA ALA A 62 11.26 2.18 6.06
C ALA A 62 9.99 1.74 6.77
N ILE A 63 9.87 0.43 6.98
CA ILE A 63 8.80 -0.15 7.80
C ILE A 63 9.40 -1.06 8.87
N LYS A 64 8.75 -1.05 10.04
CA LYS A 64 8.99 -2.02 11.10
C LYS A 64 7.91 -3.08 10.99
N ILE A 65 8.31 -4.33 10.85
CA ILE A 65 7.41 -5.48 10.94
C ILE A 65 7.74 -6.31 12.18
N GLU A 66 6.75 -7.04 12.67
CA GLU A 66 6.89 -8.08 13.66
C GLU A 66 6.57 -9.41 12.96
N THR A 67 7.49 -10.39 13.01
CA THR A 67 7.28 -11.67 12.32
C THR A 67 7.86 -12.85 13.09
N SER A 68 7.35 -14.06 12.86
CA SER A 68 7.97 -15.31 13.32
C SER A 68 8.58 -16.14 12.18
N LEU A 69 8.68 -15.57 10.98
CA LEU A 69 9.27 -16.22 9.81
C LEU A 69 10.80 -16.18 9.87
N LEU A 70 11.50 -17.31 9.71
CA LEU A 70 12.97 -17.34 9.60
C LEU A 70 13.50 -16.35 8.54
N PRO A 71 14.70 -15.76 8.72
CA PRO A 71 15.25 -14.74 7.82
C PRO A 71 15.24 -15.11 6.34
N LEU A 72 15.70 -16.32 5.98
CA LEU A 72 15.70 -16.79 4.59
C LEU A 72 14.28 -17.02 4.03
N LYS A 73 13.33 -17.41 4.89
CA LYS A 73 11.93 -17.57 4.49
C LYS A 73 11.29 -16.21 4.22
N LEU A 74 11.55 -15.22 5.08
CA LEU A 74 11.11 -13.83 4.86
C LEU A 74 11.72 -13.28 3.56
N LEU A 75 13.03 -13.42 3.35
CA LEU A 75 13.72 -12.99 2.12
C LEU A 75 13.03 -13.56 0.87
N LYS A 76 12.72 -14.85 0.85
CA LYS A 76 12.00 -15.49 -0.26
C LYS A 76 10.63 -14.87 -0.52
N TYR A 77 9.86 -14.55 0.53
CA TYR A 77 8.58 -13.86 0.37
C TYR A 77 8.74 -12.45 -0.18
N LEU A 78 9.70 -11.68 0.33
CA LEU A 78 9.96 -10.31 -0.14
C LEU A 78 10.35 -10.32 -1.63
N LEU A 79 11.26 -11.22 -2.05
CA LEU A 79 11.62 -11.39 -3.47
C LEU A 79 10.41 -11.76 -4.35
N ASN A 80 9.51 -12.59 -3.84
CA ASN A 80 8.27 -12.91 -4.55
C ASN A 80 7.33 -11.71 -4.65
N ILE A 81 7.24 -10.87 -3.61
CA ILE A 81 6.47 -9.62 -3.67
C ILE A 81 7.04 -8.69 -4.73
N GLU A 82 8.37 -8.51 -4.78
CA GLU A 82 9.00 -7.71 -5.83
C GLU A 82 8.68 -8.21 -7.23
N LYS A 83 8.74 -9.53 -7.43
CA LYS A 83 8.39 -10.16 -8.72
C LYS A 83 6.93 -9.93 -9.09
N LYS A 84 6.00 -10.05 -8.13
CA LYS A 84 4.56 -9.77 -8.32
C LYS A 84 4.29 -8.30 -8.65
N LEU A 85 5.17 -7.40 -8.20
CA LEU A 85 5.11 -5.96 -8.44
C LEU A 85 6.00 -5.53 -9.60
N ASP A 86 6.12 -6.38 -10.63
CA ASP A 86 6.79 -6.12 -11.90
C ASP A 86 8.27 -5.71 -11.82
N ARG A 87 9.00 -6.11 -10.76
CA ARG A 87 10.44 -5.84 -10.69
C ARG A 87 11.19 -6.63 -11.76
N VAL A 88 11.87 -5.93 -12.68
CA VAL A 88 12.75 -6.54 -13.70
C VAL A 88 14.21 -6.13 -13.47
N ARG A 89 15.13 -7.09 -13.42
CA ARG A 89 16.57 -6.86 -13.21
C ARG A 89 17.31 -6.82 -14.55
N LYS A 90 17.33 -5.64 -15.21
CA LYS A 90 18.07 -5.44 -16.47
C LYS A 90 19.49 -4.87 -16.25
N ILE A 91 19.61 -3.87 -15.38
CA ILE A 91 20.85 -3.12 -15.14
C ILE A 91 21.15 -3.16 -13.64
N LYS A 92 22.42 -3.39 -13.27
CA LYS A 92 22.86 -3.33 -11.87
C LYS A 92 22.60 -1.92 -11.32
N TRP A 93 21.83 -1.82 -10.24
CA TRP A 93 21.38 -0.56 -9.62
C TRP A 93 20.47 0.33 -10.49
N GLY A 94 19.97 -0.16 -11.62
CA GLY A 94 19.08 0.57 -12.51
C GLY A 94 17.66 0.78 -11.97
N PRO A 95 16.75 1.35 -12.78
CA PRO A 95 15.38 1.63 -12.37
C PRO A 95 14.60 0.38 -11.94
N ARG A 96 13.69 0.54 -10.98
CA ARG A 96 12.84 -0.53 -10.44
C ARG A 96 11.51 -0.02 -9.93
N THR A 97 10.46 -0.83 -10.12
CA THR A 97 9.12 -0.61 -9.58
C THR A 97 9.09 -0.73 -8.06
N ILE A 98 9.86 -1.66 -7.49
CA ILE A 98 10.02 -1.79 -6.05
C ILE A 98 11.35 -2.49 -5.73
N ASP A 99 11.96 -2.11 -4.62
CA ASP A 99 13.10 -2.74 -3.96
C ASP A 99 12.73 -2.94 -2.49
N ILE A 100 12.99 -4.11 -1.92
CA ILE A 100 12.69 -4.42 -0.52
C ILE A 100 13.91 -5.09 0.12
N ASP A 101 14.64 -4.33 0.94
CA ASP A 101 15.84 -4.79 1.64
C ASP A 101 15.54 -5.06 3.12
N ILE A 102 15.99 -6.20 3.63
CA ILE A 102 16.04 -6.47 5.08
C ILE A 102 17.25 -5.74 5.65
N ILE A 103 17.04 -4.76 6.54
CA ILE A 103 18.14 -3.99 7.14
C ILE A 103 18.58 -4.60 8.46
N PHE A 104 17.64 -4.81 9.36
CA PHE A 104 17.86 -5.41 10.68
C PHE A 104 16.84 -6.51 10.90
N TYR A 105 17.26 -7.57 11.59
CA TYR A 105 16.40 -8.67 12.01
C TYR A 105 16.72 -8.93 13.48
N ASP A 106 15.98 -8.26 14.36
CA ASP A 106 16.31 -8.15 15.78
C ASP A 106 17.81 -7.79 15.96
N ASN A 107 18.50 -8.51 16.84
CA ASN A 107 19.95 -8.43 17.02
C ASN A 107 20.72 -9.54 16.26
N LEU A 108 20.12 -10.17 15.25
CA LEU A 108 20.78 -11.25 14.50
C LEU A 108 21.89 -10.70 13.60
N GLU A 109 23.05 -11.35 13.69
CA GLU A 109 24.13 -11.22 12.72
C GLU A 109 24.14 -12.47 11.83
N ILE A 110 24.08 -12.25 10.52
CA ILE A 110 24.10 -13.32 9.52
C ILE A 110 25.13 -12.95 8.46
N ASN A 111 25.99 -13.89 8.10
CA ASN A 111 26.99 -13.70 7.05
C ASN A 111 27.05 -14.97 6.18
N ILE A 112 26.06 -15.14 5.31
CA ILE A 112 25.98 -16.20 4.30
C ILE A 112 25.76 -15.58 2.92
N GLU A 113 26.01 -16.34 1.86
CA GLU A 113 25.95 -15.85 0.48
C GLU A 113 24.60 -15.23 0.13
N GLU A 114 23.50 -15.84 0.59
CA GLU A 114 22.15 -15.41 0.28
C GLU A 114 21.67 -14.22 1.12
N LEU A 115 22.28 -13.99 2.29
CA LEU A 115 21.81 -12.97 3.24
C LEU A 115 22.92 -12.51 4.20
N ILE A 116 23.17 -11.19 4.20
CA ILE A 116 24.07 -10.54 5.15
C ILE A 116 23.27 -9.56 6.01
N LEU A 117 23.30 -9.76 7.34
CA LEU A 117 22.62 -8.93 8.32
C LEU A 117 23.57 -8.48 9.46
N PRO A 118 23.45 -7.22 9.93
CA PRO A 118 22.69 -6.12 9.32
C PRO A 118 23.11 -5.82 7.88
N HIS A 119 22.22 -5.24 7.07
CA HIS A 119 22.51 -5.00 5.66
C HIS A 119 23.84 -4.22 5.48
N PRO A 120 24.86 -4.76 4.78
CA PRO A 120 26.26 -4.33 4.92
C PRO A 120 26.55 -2.88 4.49
N ARG A 121 25.61 -2.22 3.81
CA ARG A 121 25.74 -0.83 3.34
C ARG A 121 24.71 0.14 3.95
N PHE A 122 23.90 -0.28 4.93
CA PHE A 122 22.84 0.58 5.48
C PHE A 122 23.40 1.91 6.01
N TYR A 123 24.51 1.86 6.75
CA TYR A 123 25.17 3.01 7.37
C TYR A 123 25.85 3.97 6.37
N ARG A 124 25.88 3.62 5.07
CA ARG A 124 26.42 4.47 4.00
C ARG A 124 25.34 5.15 3.16
N ARG A 125 24.06 4.88 3.47
CA ARG A 125 22.92 5.27 2.62
C ARG A 125 21.95 6.11 3.42
N ASN A 126 22.01 7.44 3.26
CA ASN A 126 21.10 8.33 3.97
C ASN A 126 19.63 8.10 3.60
N PHE A 127 19.33 7.64 2.37
CA PHE A 127 17.97 7.25 1.96
C PHE A 127 17.44 6.02 2.71
N VAL A 128 18.31 5.23 3.38
CA VAL A 128 17.94 4.15 4.30
C VAL A 128 17.89 4.67 5.73
N LEU A 129 18.90 5.44 6.15
CA LEU A 129 19.03 5.94 7.52
C LEU A 129 17.93 6.92 7.92
N LYS A 130 17.56 7.88 7.05
CA LYS A 130 16.55 8.90 7.34
C LYS A 130 15.17 8.28 7.62
N PRO A 131 14.62 7.41 6.75
CA PRO A 131 13.39 6.70 7.05
C PRO A 131 13.48 5.81 8.31
N LEU A 132 14.61 5.13 8.54
CA LEU A 132 14.77 4.29 9.73
C LEU A 132 14.72 5.09 11.03
N LEU A 133 15.23 6.33 11.05
CA LEU A 133 15.17 7.20 12.22
C LEU A 133 13.74 7.60 12.62
N ASP A 134 12.78 7.57 11.69
CA ASP A 134 11.38 7.84 12.00
C ASP A 134 10.71 6.71 12.82
N ILE A 135 11.25 5.50 12.75
CA ILE A 135 10.60 4.29 13.28
C ILE A 135 11.45 3.49 14.26
N ASN A 136 12.74 3.78 14.35
CA ASN A 136 13.70 3.09 15.21
C ASN A 136 14.01 3.93 16.45
N GLU A 137 13.62 3.40 17.61
CA GLU A 137 13.80 4.04 18.92
C GLU A 137 15.05 3.54 19.66
N ASN A 138 15.60 2.38 19.27
CA ASN A 138 16.55 1.62 20.09
C ASN A 138 17.98 1.62 19.55
N ILE A 139 18.16 1.79 18.23
CA ILE A 139 19.49 1.84 17.61
C ILE A 139 19.91 3.30 17.49
N ASN A 140 21.08 3.66 18.04
CA ASN A 140 21.68 4.98 17.82
C ASN A 140 22.19 5.10 16.37
N LEU A 141 21.25 5.24 15.43
CA LEU A 141 21.50 5.39 14.00
C LEU A 141 22.04 6.78 13.65
N ARG A 142 21.84 7.78 14.54
CA ARG A 142 22.26 9.17 14.30
C ARG A 142 23.77 9.29 14.09
N LYS A 143 24.57 8.43 14.74
CA LYS A 143 26.03 8.39 14.57
C LYS A 143 26.49 8.03 13.16
N PHE A 144 25.63 7.43 12.34
CA PHE A 144 25.93 7.02 10.97
C PHE A 144 25.43 8.03 9.92
N LEU A 145 24.66 9.05 10.32
CA LEU A 145 24.21 10.07 9.38
C LEU A 145 25.42 10.85 8.87
N LYS A 146 25.56 10.90 7.54
CA LYS A 146 26.59 11.70 6.87
C LYS A 146 25.98 13.02 6.42
N VAL A 147 26.76 14.10 6.48
CA VAL A 147 26.33 15.46 6.08
C VAL A 147 26.13 15.57 4.56
N ASP A 148 26.86 14.78 3.76
CA ASP A 148 26.90 14.92 2.30
C ASP A 148 26.58 13.58 1.59
N CYS A 149 25.31 13.36 1.21
CA CYS A 149 24.85 12.12 0.56
C CYS A 149 23.80 12.38 -0.54
N GLY A 150 23.85 13.54 -1.19
CA GLY A 150 22.86 13.95 -2.20
C GLY A 150 21.56 14.47 -1.58
N LYS A 151 20.67 14.97 -2.44
CA LYS A 151 19.41 15.59 -2.02
C LYS A 151 18.45 14.54 -1.47
N ILE A 152 17.94 14.76 -0.26
CA ILE A 152 16.93 13.93 0.41
C ILE A 152 15.87 14.86 0.97
N GLU A 153 14.65 14.72 0.47
CA GLU A 153 13.53 15.58 0.80
C GLU A 153 12.39 14.75 1.39
N LYS A 154 11.90 15.14 2.57
CA LYS A 154 10.70 14.51 3.14
C LYS A 154 9.50 14.99 2.33
N ILE A 155 8.70 14.05 1.83
CA ILE A 155 7.49 14.31 1.05
C ILE A 155 6.26 13.72 1.76
N THR A 156 5.09 14.25 1.42
CA THR A 156 3.80 13.76 1.93
C THR A 156 2.88 13.49 0.72
N PRO A 157 2.85 12.27 0.17
CA PRO A 157 2.10 11.98 -1.04
C PRO A 157 0.59 12.11 -0.80
N LYS A 158 -0.16 12.51 -1.83
CA LYS A 158 -1.63 12.54 -1.80
C LYS A 158 -2.23 11.19 -2.20
N VAL A 159 -3.18 10.68 -1.42
CA VAL A 159 -3.79 9.36 -1.63
C VAL A 159 -5.29 9.40 -1.36
N GLY A 160 -6.12 8.86 -2.24
CA GLY A 160 -7.56 8.70 -1.95
C GLY A 160 -7.77 7.43 -1.12
N ILE A 161 -8.57 7.46 -0.05
CA ILE A 161 -8.78 6.28 0.80
C ILE A 161 -10.27 6.07 1.01
N SER A 162 -10.73 4.82 0.83
CA SER A 162 -12.09 4.42 1.17
C SER A 162 -12.43 4.73 2.63
N GLY A 163 -13.47 5.53 2.88
CA GLY A 163 -13.85 5.96 4.24
C GLY A 163 -14.06 4.82 5.24
N CYS A 164 -14.55 3.67 4.78
CA CYS A 164 -14.70 2.50 5.64
C CYS A 164 -13.37 1.95 6.16
N LEU A 165 -12.28 2.06 5.39
CA LEU A 165 -10.92 1.65 5.81
C LEU A 165 -10.32 2.62 6.83
N LEU A 166 -10.79 3.88 6.84
CA LEU A 166 -10.47 4.89 7.85
C LEU A 166 -11.27 4.72 9.15
N GLY A 167 -12.13 3.70 9.24
CA GLY A 167 -12.99 3.46 10.41
C GLY A 167 -14.30 4.22 10.40
N LYS A 168 -14.66 4.94 9.33
CA LYS A 168 -15.97 5.59 9.24
C LYS A 168 -17.07 4.57 8.99
N ASN A 169 -18.16 4.68 9.74
CA ASN A 169 -19.31 3.79 9.67
C ASN A 169 -20.17 4.07 8.41
N VAL A 170 -19.63 3.81 7.23
CA VAL A 170 -20.24 4.16 5.92
C VAL A 170 -20.72 2.94 5.12
N LYS A 171 -20.60 1.73 5.67
CA LYS A 171 -21.01 0.49 4.99
C LYS A 171 -22.52 0.32 5.00
N TYR A 172 -22.98 -0.62 4.16
CA TYR A 172 -24.37 -1.02 4.08
C TYR A 172 -24.97 -1.45 5.42
N ASN A 173 -24.18 -2.06 6.30
CA ASN A 173 -24.62 -2.52 7.62
C ASN A 173 -24.41 -1.48 8.74
N GLY A 174 -24.10 -0.22 8.42
CA GLY A 174 -23.84 0.83 9.40
C GLY A 174 -22.53 0.68 10.17
N LYS A 175 -21.63 -0.23 9.75
CA LYS A 175 -20.30 -0.42 10.35
C LYS A 175 -19.18 0.07 9.42
N ASN A 176 -17.94 -0.24 9.76
CA ASN A 176 -16.76 0.09 8.98
C ASN A 176 -15.89 -1.15 8.66
N ASN A 177 -14.74 -0.90 8.06
CA ASN A 177 -13.73 -1.87 7.67
C ASN A 177 -12.34 -1.36 8.08
N TRP A 178 -12.24 -0.74 9.26
CA TRP A 178 -11.00 -0.12 9.75
C TRP A 178 -9.81 -1.06 9.53
N ASN A 179 -8.76 -0.53 8.90
CA ASN A 179 -7.57 -1.28 8.58
C ASN A 179 -6.38 -0.66 9.32
N LYS A 180 -5.65 -1.51 10.06
CA LYS A 180 -4.52 -1.08 10.88
C LYS A 180 -3.41 -0.42 10.07
N VAL A 181 -3.08 -0.94 8.88
CA VAL A 181 -2.05 -0.34 8.03
C VAL A 181 -2.50 1.02 7.50
N VAL A 182 -3.77 1.15 7.11
CA VAL A 182 -4.35 2.44 6.75
C VAL A 182 -4.26 3.43 7.90
N GLU A 183 -4.49 2.99 9.15
CA GLU A 183 -4.30 3.85 10.33
C GLU A 183 -2.84 4.34 10.45
N LEU A 184 -1.86 3.44 10.30
CA LEU A 184 -0.44 3.81 10.32
C LEU A 184 -0.05 4.79 9.20
N LEU A 185 -0.76 4.76 8.06
CA LEU A 185 -0.51 5.63 6.92
C LEU A 185 -1.10 7.04 7.06
N LYS A 186 -2.13 7.24 7.90
CA LYS A 186 -2.85 8.53 8.01
C LYS A 186 -1.94 9.71 8.34
N GLU A 187 -0.89 9.49 9.12
CA GLU A 187 0.10 10.52 9.48
C GLU A 187 1.26 10.63 8.49
N ARG A 188 1.29 9.78 7.46
CA ARG A 188 2.40 9.66 6.49
C ARG A 188 2.01 10.12 5.08
N VAL A 189 0.72 10.30 4.83
CA VAL A 189 0.17 10.73 3.54
C VAL A 189 -0.87 11.83 3.75
N ASN A 190 -1.07 12.68 2.75
CA ASN A 190 -2.18 13.62 2.73
C ASN A 190 -3.38 12.89 2.10
N PHE A 191 -4.21 12.26 2.92
CA PHE A 191 -5.30 11.45 2.40
C PHE A 191 -6.58 12.25 2.16
N ILE A 192 -7.33 11.83 1.14
CA ILE A 192 -8.69 12.30 0.89
C ILE A 192 -9.65 11.13 1.08
N ASP A 193 -10.58 11.29 2.02
CA ASP A 193 -11.63 10.32 2.24
C ASP A 193 -12.62 10.30 1.07
N ILE A 194 -12.79 9.11 0.49
CA ILE A 194 -13.78 8.85 -0.54
C ILE A 194 -14.68 7.68 -0.11
N CYS A 195 -16.00 7.87 -0.17
CA CYS A 195 -16.94 6.75 -0.14
C CYS A 195 -17.93 6.96 -1.29
N PRO A 196 -17.69 6.33 -2.45
CA PRO A 196 -18.51 6.59 -3.62
C PRO A 196 -19.99 6.29 -3.35
N GLU A 197 -20.32 5.25 -2.58
CA GLU A 197 -21.73 4.95 -2.25
C GLU A 197 -22.43 6.09 -1.51
N VAL A 198 -21.77 6.71 -0.51
CA VAL A 198 -22.33 7.83 0.26
C VAL A 198 -22.33 9.11 -0.58
N LEU A 199 -21.28 9.38 -1.35
CA LEU A 199 -21.23 10.51 -2.29
C LEU A 199 -22.36 10.43 -3.33
N GLY A 200 -22.72 9.20 -3.72
CA GLY A 200 -23.84 8.89 -4.60
C GLY A 200 -25.21 9.23 -4.01
N GLY A 201 -25.32 9.31 -2.68
CA GLY A 201 -26.54 9.61 -1.94
C GLY A 201 -27.20 8.38 -1.32
N LEU A 202 -26.51 7.24 -1.20
CA LEU A 202 -27.05 6.10 -0.47
C LEU A 202 -27.01 6.33 1.04
N SER A 203 -28.02 5.82 1.74
CA SER A 203 -28.13 5.90 3.19
C SER A 203 -27.10 5.01 3.93
N ILE A 204 -26.99 5.26 5.24
CA ILE A 204 -26.25 4.43 6.18
C ILE A 204 -27.20 4.12 7.36
N PRO A 205 -27.54 2.86 7.63
CA PRO A 205 -27.32 1.68 6.78
C PRO A 205 -28.13 1.73 5.47
N ARG A 206 -27.90 0.77 4.58
CA ARG A 206 -28.61 0.58 3.30
C ARG A 206 -28.73 -0.90 2.99
N ILE A 207 -29.65 -1.25 2.10
CA ILE A 207 -29.80 -2.64 1.63
C ILE A 207 -28.52 -3.05 0.89
N PRO A 208 -27.93 -4.24 1.18
CA PRO A 208 -26.76 -4.73 0.44
C PRO A 208 -27.03 -4.76 -1.07
N SER A 209 -26.01 -4.46 -1.88
CA SER A 209 -26.13 -4.46 -3.34
C SER A 209 -24.94 -5.16 -3.98
N GLU A 210 -25.17 -5.78 -5.12
CA GLU A 210 -24.16 -6.50 -5.91
C GLU A 210 -24.33 -6.18 -7.41
N ILE A 211 -23.27 -6.39 -8.20
CA ILE A 211 -23.32 -6.15 -9.65
C ILE A 211 -23.87 -7.39 -10.36
N ARG A 212 -24.97 -7.20 -11.09
CA ARG A 212 -25.62 -8.21 -11.93
C ARG A 212 -25.94 -7.59 -13.29
N ASP A 213 -25.47 -8.21 -14.36
CA ASP A 213 -25.73 -7.79 -15.75
C ASP A 213 -25.51 -6.27 -15.97
N GLU A 214 -24.33 -5.79 -15.58
CA GLU A 214 -23.87 -4.38 -15.64
C GLU A 214 -24.64 -3.38 -14.76
N LYS A 215 -25.67 -3.85 -14.04
CA LYS A 215 -26.44 -3.06 -13.08
C LYS A 215 -26.04 -3.38 -11.65
N VAL A 216 -26.32 -2.45 -10.74
CA VAL A 216 -26.22 -2.70 -9.30
C VAL A 216 -27.62 -2.93 -8.76
N ILE A 217 -27.89 -4.19 -8.39
CA ILE A 217 -29.17 -4.62 -7.85
C ILE A 217 -29.02 -4.81 -6.35
N ASN A 218 -29.97 -4.30 -5.58
CA ASN A 218 -29.99 -4.54 -4.14
C ASN A 218 -30.64 -5.89 -3.80
N LYS A 219 -30.49 -6.34 -2.55
CA LYS A 219 -30.95 -7.68 -2.13
C LYS A 219 -32.46 -7.90 -2.28
N ILE A 220 -33.27 -6.84 -2.37
CA ILE A 220 -34.72 -6.93 -2.58
C ILE A 220 -35.12 -6.76 -4.06
N GLY A 221 -34.15 -6.65 -4.97
CA GLY A 221 -34.38 -6.63 -6.42
C GLY A 221 -34.47 -5.24 -7.05
N GLU A 222 -34.24 -4.16 -6.30
CA GLU A 222 -34.29 -2.80 -6.84
C GLU A 222 -32.99 -2.44 -7.55
N ASP A 223 -33.12 -1.76 -8.69
CA ASP A 223 -31.99 -1.18 -9.42
C ASP A 223 -31.55 0.14 -8.76
N VAL A 224 -30.36 0.10 -8.16
CA VAL A 224 -29.75 1.25 -7.46
C VAL A 224 -28.53 1.79 -8.21
N THR A 225 -28.33 1.39 -9.48
CA THR A 225 -27.16 1.73 -10.32
C THR A 225 -26.88 3.23 -10.35
N LYS A 226 -27.94 4.07 -10.42
CA LYS A 226 -27.83 5.53 -10.47
C LYS A 226 -26.99 6.12 -9.34
N TYR A 227 -27.08 5.55 -8.13
CA TYR A 227 -26.33 6.05 -6.98
C TYR A 227 -24.85 5.69 -7.09
N PHE A 228 -24.53 4.49 -7.58
CA PHE A 228 -23.16 4.02 -7.74
C PHE A 228 -22.41 4.76 -8.85
N LEU A 229 -23.09 5.04 -9.98
CA LEU A 229 -22.54 5.86 -11.07
C LEU A 229 -22.26 7.29 -10.60
N LYS A 230 -23.28 7.98 -10.05
CA LYS A 230 -23.16 9.33 -9.51
C LYS A 230 -22.08 9.42 -8.42
N GLY A 231 -21.99 8.39 -7.58
CA GLY A 231 -20.99 8.27 -6.53
C GLY A 231 -19.57 8.14 -7.07
N GLY A 232 -19.38 7.28 -8.06
CA GLY A 232 -18.10 7.08 -8.75
C GLY A 232 -17.63 8.35 -9.47
N GLU A 233 -18.52 9.03 -10.20
CA GLU A 233 -18.22 10.29 -10.87
C GLU A 233 -17.80 11.39 -9.89
N LYS A 234 -18.54 11.56 -8.79
CA LYS A 234 -18.18 12.53 -7.75
C LYS A 234 -16.83 12.22 -7.12
N ALA A 235 -16.58 10.95 -6.78
CA ALA A 235 -15.30 10.53 -6.24
C ALA A 235 -14.16 10.79 -7.24
N LEU A 236 -14.35 10.46 -8.52
CA LEU A 236 -13.38 10.71 -9.58
C LEU A 236 -13.08 12.20 -9.73
N ASN A 237 -14.10 13.05 -9.71
CA ASN A 237 -13.93 14.51 -9.80
C ASN A 237 -13.12 15.07 -8.63
N ILE A 238 -13.34 14.56 -7.41
CA ILE A 238 -12.52 14.91 -6.24
C ILE A 238 -11.06 14.50 -6.47
N LEU A 239 -10.82 13.26 -6.90
CA LEU A 239 -9.47 12.74 -7.14
C LEU A 239 -8.74 13.55 -8.23
N LYS A 240 -9.42 13.88 -9.34
CA LYS A 240 -8.88 14.71 -10.42
C LYS A 240 -8.54 16.12 -9.95
N LYS A 241 -9.47 16.78 -9.24
CA LYS A 241 -9.27 18.14 -8.70
C LYS A 241 -8.04 18.21 -7.78
N GLU A 242 -7.79 17.13 -7.05
CA GLU A 242 -6.72 17.06 -6.06
C GLU A 242 -5.40 16.49 -6.62
N ASN A 243 -5.39 16.14 -7.90
CA ASN A 243 -4.30 15.50 -8.62
C ASN A 243 -3.83 14.19 -7.95
N ILE A 244 -4.77 13.36 -7.51
CA ILE A 244 -4.49 12.06 -6.90
C ILE A 244 -4.39 10.99 -7.97
N LYS A 245 -3.27 10.24 -7.93
CA LYS A 245 -2.99 9.12 -8.85
C LYS A 245 -3.01 7.75 -8.20
N THR A 246 -3.20 7.67 -6.88
CA THR A 246 -3.27 6.40 -6.15
C THR A 246 -4.45 6.42 -5.18
N VAL A 247 -5.22 5.33 -5.15
CA VAL A 247 -6.31 5.13 -4.18
C VAL A 247 -6.18 3.80 -3.44
N ILE A 248 -6.61 3.78 -2.17
CA ILE A 248 -6.75 2.57 -1.35
C ILE A 248 -8.24 2.26 -1.20
N LEU A 249 -8.69 1.16 -1.79
CA LEU A 249 -10.10 0.82 -1.90
C LEU A 249 -10.44 -0.49 -1.21
N LYS A 250 -11.66 -0.57 -0.65
CA LYS A 250 -12.17 -1.82 -0.08
C LYS A 250 -12.51 -2.84 -1.18
N SER A 251 -11.88 -4.02 -1.11
CA SER A 251 -12.14 -5.17 -1.98
C SER A 251 -13.59 -5.67 -1.88
N LYS A 252 -14.08 -6.29 -2.96
CA LYS A 252 -15.38 -6.98 -3.09
C LYS A 252 -16.63 -6.08 -3.10
N SER A 253 -16.51 -4.77 -2.87
CA SER A 253 -17.65 -3.83 -2.96
C SER A 253 -18.12 -3.67 -4.43
N PRO A 254 -19.44 -3.51 -4.70
CA PRO A 254 -19.94 -3.11 -6.02
C PRO A 254 -19.44 -1.74 -6.51
N SER A 255 -18.91 -0.88 -5.62
CA SER A 255 -18.25 0.37 -6.00
C SER A 255 -16.73 0.23 -6.04
N CYS A 256 -16.15 -0.21 -4.93
CA CYS A 256 -14.71 -0.13 -4.65
C CYS A 256 -13.95 -1.44 -4.92
N GLY A 257 -14.65 -2.53 -5.24
CA GLY A 257 -14.02 -3.83 -5.53
C GLY A 257 -13.07 -3.73 -6.71
N TYR A 258 -11.94 -4.43 -6.65
CA TYR A 258 -10.94 -4.44 -7.72
C TYR A 258 -10.35 -5.84 -7.84
N GLY A 259 -10.33 -6.38 -9.06
CA GLY A 259 -9.98 -7.77 -9.38
C GLY A 259 -11.06 -8.79 -9.00
N LYS A 260 -11.70 -8.65 -7.83
CA LYS A 260 -12.78 -9.54 -7.37
C LYS A 260 -13.99 -8.76 -6.83
N ILE A 261 -15.19 -9.21 -7.21
CA ILE A 261 -16.50 -8.75 -6.73
C ILE A 261 -17.42 -9.94 -6.45
N TYR A 262 -18.50 -9.73 -5.71
CA TYR A 262 -19.54 -10.75 -5.57
C TYR A 262 -20.26 -11.01 -6.89
N ASP A 263 -20.76 -12.23 -7.06
CA ASP A 263 -21.30 -12.72 -8.33
C ASP A 263 -22.65 -12.10 -8.73
N GLY A 264 -23.36 -11.42 -7.81
CA GLY A 264 -24.67 -10.82 -8.05
C GLY A 264 -25.84 -11.65 -7.51
N THR A 265 -25.56 -12.82 -6.91
CA THR A 265 -26.57 -13.74 -6.39
C THR A 265 -26.78 -13.61 -4.87
N PHE A 266 -25.98 -12.79 -4.18
CA PHE A 266 -25.95 -12.70 -2.73
C PHE A 266 -25.57 -14.01 -2.01
N SER A 267 -24.99 -14.97 -2.74
CA SER A 267 -24.50 -16.25 -2.22
C SER A 267 -23.12 -16.16 -1.56
N LYS A 268 -22.48 -14.98 -1.60
CA LYS A 268 -21.09 -14.72 -1.19
C LYS A 268 -20.03 -15.36 -2.09
N VAL A 269 -20.42 -15.89 -3.25
CA VAL A 269 -19.47 -16.34 -4.29
C VAL A 269 -18.83 -15.12 -4.95
N LEU A 270 -17.53 -15.24 -5.25
CA LEU A 270 -16.74 -14.19 -5.90
C LEU A 270 -16.49 -14.54 -7.36
N LYS A 271 -16.56 -13.54 -8.24
CA LYS A 271 -16.13 -13.60 -9.63
C LYS A 271 -15.04 -12.57 -9.91
N ASP A 272 -14.31 -12.77 -11.00
CA ASP A 272 -13.41 -11.73 -11.52
C ASP A 272 -14.21 -10.52 -11.98
N GLY A 273 -13.73 -9.34 -11.59
CA GLY A 273 -14.40 -8.09 -11.92
C GLY A 273 -14.09 -6.97 -10.95
N ASN A 274 -14.51 -5.78 -11.35
CA ASN A 274 -14.29 -4.53 -10.63
C ASN A 274 -15.63 -3.91 -10.26
N GLY A 275 -15.64 -3.14 -9.18
CA GLY A 275 -16.73 -2.24 -8.85
C GLY A 275 -16.80 -1.06 -9.82
N ILE A 276 -17.95 -0.39 -9.84
CA ILE A 276 -18.22 0.72 -10.76
C ILE A 276 -17.18 1.85 -10.64
N SER A 277 -16.87 2.26 -9.41
CA SER A 277 -15.93 3.36 -9.17
C SER A 277 -14.50 2.94 -9.50
N SER A 278 -14.11 1.70 -9.18
CA SER A 278 -12.81 1.16 -9.57
C SER A 278 -12.60 1.18 -11.09
N ASN A 279 -13.62 0.80 -11.88
CA ASN A 279 -13.55 0.88 -13.33
C ASN A 279 -13.39 2.32 -13.83
N MET A 280 -14.08 3.28 -13.22
CA MET A 280 -13.93 4.71 -13.56
C MET A 280 -12.52 5.22 -13.26
N PHE A 281 -11.94 4.84 -12.12
CA PHE A 281 -10.59 5.26 -11.74
C PHE A 281 -9.52 4.65 -12.65
N GLN A 282 -9.67 3.38 -13.01
CA GLN A 282 -8.73 2.71 -13.92
C GLN A 282 -8.71 3.34 -15.32
N LYS A 283 -9.86 3.77 -15.84
CA LYS A 283 -9.95 4.47 -17.14
C LYS A 283 -9.23 5.83 -17.15
N GLU A 284 -8.86 6.35 -15.98
CA GLU A 284 -8.26 7.67 -15.78
C GLU A 284 -6.83 7.58 -15.22
N ASP A 285 -6.21 6.41 -15.39
CA ASP A 285 -4.85 6.10 -14.94
C ASP A 285 -4.62 6.40 -13.44
N ILE A 286 -5.64 6.11 -12.63
CA ILE A 286 -5.54 6.14 -11.16
C ILE A 286 -5.32 4.71 -10.69
N ASP A 287 -4.14 4.47 -10.09
CA ASP A 287 -3.77 3.15 -9.59
C ASP A 287 -4.54 2.77 -8.32
N ILE A 288 -5.00 1.52 -8.26
CA ILE A 288 -5.86 1.02 -7.18
C ILE A 288 -5.12 0.00 -6.34
N VAL A 289 -5.02 0.30 -5.04
CA VAL A 289 -4.57 -0.62 -4.01
C VAL A 289 -5.80 -1.19 -3.30
N SER A 290 -6.08 -2.48 -3.50
CA SER A 290 -7.28 -3.13 -2.94
C SER A 290 -7.03 -3.86 -1.61
N LEU A 291 -7.95 -3.70 -0.65
CA LEU A 291 -7.97 -4.30 0.70
C LEU A 291 -9.27 -5.05 1.00
#